data_AF-A0A937NKB6-F1
#
_entry.id   AF-A0A937NKB6-F1
#
_cell.length_a   1.000
_cell.length_b   1.000
_cell.length_c   1.000
_cell.angle_alpha   90.00
_cell.angle_beta   90.00
_cell.angle_gamma   90.00
#
_symmetry.space_group_name_H-M   'P 1'
#
loop_
_entity.id
_entity.type
_entity.pdbx_description
1 polymer ?
#
loop_
_entity_poly.entity_id
_entity_poly.type
_entity_poly.pdbx_seq_one_letter_code
_entity_poly.pdbx_strand_id
1 'polypeptide(L)'
;MEKLRQELDRLIDHLEDAEDFQARLKDLVSMYPFNEYEYIISTLLGRGKLTLDGYTKLRDAYIDRNLYLHIFEISAPRGFGDRWALGHLKELVPAFKYYSPGQHRGGKGEGQLHLNQDNISEFDRYEVSSVKIEVAVRRAYERLRE
;
A
#
# COMPACT_ATOMS: atom_id res chain seq x y z
N MET A 1 8.05 2.56 -4.63
CA MET A 1 7.89 3.27 -5.92
C MET A 1 9.23 3.45 -6.64
N GLU A 2 10.22 4.05 -5.99
CA GLU A 2 11.52 4.41 -6.58
C GLU A 2 12.24 3.28 -7.33
N LYS A 3 12.25 2.05 -6.79
CA LYS A 3 12.87 0.89 -7.46
C LYS A 3 12.20 0.52 -8.80
N LEU A 4 10.87 0.60 -8.89
CA LEU A 4 10.16 0.36 -10.16
C LEU A 4 10.53 1.43 -11.17
N ARG A 5 10.57 2.70 -10.73
CA ARG A 5 10.92 3.80 -11.62
C ARG A 5 12.32 3.60 -12.21
N GLN A 6 13.30 3.26 -11.37
CA GLN A 6 14.65 2.94 -11.83
C GLN A 6 14.71 1.77 -12.83
N GLU A 7 13.93 0.70 -12.61
CA GLU A 7 13.86 -0.43 -13.53
C GLU A 7 13.24 -0.04 -14.88
N LEU A 8 12.21 0.81 -14.87
CA LEU A 8 11.58 1.32 -16.09
C LEU A 8 12.48 2.31 -16.82
N ASP A 9 13.16 3.22 -16.11
CA ASP A 9 14.08 4.18 -16.72
C ASP A 9 15.21 3.45 -17.47
N ARG A 10 15.75 2.37 -16.89
CA ARG A 10 16.73 1.51 -17.60
C ARG A 10 16.21 0.91 -18.90
N LEU A 11 14.92 0.56 -18.96
CA LEU A 11 14.30 0.04 -20.18
C LEU A 11 14.04 1.16 -21.19
N ILE A 12 13.70 2.36 -20.72
CA ILE A 12 13.54 3.55 -21.54
C ILE A 12 14.86 3.93 -22.21
N ASP A 13 15.99 3.84 -21.51
CA ASP A 13 17.33 4.15 -22.05
C ASP A 13 17.73 3.24 -23.23
N HIS A 14 17.05 2.10 -23.41
CA HIS A 14 17.25 1.19 -24.54
C HIS A 14 16.29 1.42 -25.71
N LEU A 15 15.48 2.48 -25.66
CA LEU A 15 14.70 2.97 -26.79
C LEU A 15 15.59 3.75 -27.76
N GLU A 16 15.28 3.66 -29.05
CA GLU A 16 16.03 4.39 -30.09
C GLU A 16 15.77 5.91 -30.00
N ASP A 17 14.58 6.29 -29.54
CA ASP A 17 14.07 7.65 -29.36
C ASP A 17 13.94 8.00 -27.86
N ALA A 18 14.86 7.52 -27.02
CA ALA A 18 14.78 7.69 -25.56
C ALA A 18 14.64 9.16 -25.12
N GLU A 19 15.40 10.08 -25.72
CA GLU A 19 15.35 11.51 -25.39
C GLU A 19 13.97 12.12 -25.71
N ASP A 20 13.43 11.84 -26.89
CA ASP A 20 12.11 12.30 -27.32
C ASP A 20 11.01 11.69 -26.43
N PHE A 21 11.13 10.41 -26.07
CA PHE A 21 10.18 9.75 -25.18
C PHE A 21 10.19 10.41 -23.79
N GLN A 22 11.37 10.68 -23.23
CA GLN A 22 11.51 11.37 -21.94
C GLN A 22 10.97 12.80 -22.00
N ALA A 23 11.14 13.51 -23.12
CA ALA A 23 10.52 14.83 -23.31
C ALA A 23 8.98 14.74 -23.27
N ARG A 24 8.40 13.75 -23.95
CA ARG A 24 6.94 13.52 -23.94
C ARG A 24 6.40 13.18 -22.55
N LEU A 25 7.16 12.45 -21.73
CA LEU A 25 6.76 12.14 -20.36
C LEU A 25 6.63 13.39 -19.48
N LYS A 26 7.50 14.40 -19.68
CA LYS A 26 7.45 15.65 -18.89
C LYS A 26 6.17 16.45 -19.13
N ASP A 27 5.66 16.40 -20.35
CA ASP A 27 4.44 17.11 -20.76
C ASP A 27 3.17 16.24 -20.63
N LEU A 28 3.30 15.00 -20.14
CA LEU A 28 2.20 14.05 -20.07
C LEU A 28 1.19 14.44 -18.98
N VAL A 29 -0.07 14.58 -19.37
CA VAL A 29 -1.18 14.73 -18.43
C VAL A 29 -1.52 13.36 -17.83
N SER A 30 -1.10 13.13 -16.58
CA SER A 30 -1.33 11.87 -15.87
C SER A 30 -2.68 11.88 -15.12
N MET A 31 -3.63 11.03 -15.54
CA MET A 31 -4.92 10.84 -14.87
C MET A 31 -5.29 9.37 -14.81
N TYR A 32 -5.91 8.90 -13.74
CA TYR A 32 -6.39 7.51 -13.69
C TYR A 32 -7.46 7.25 -14.77
N PRO A 33 -7.38 6.15 -15.56
CA PRO A 33 -6.39 5.06 -15.52
C PRO A 33 -5.10 5.32 -16.34
N PHE A 34 -5.09 6.32 -17.22
CA PHE A 34 -3.98 6.74 -18.09
C PHE A 34 -2.91 7.56 -17.34
N ASN A 35 -2.24 6.92 -16.38
CA ASN A 35 -1.16 7.55 -15.62
C ASN A 35 0.21 7.33 -16.31
N GLU A 36 1.23 8.04 -15.84
CA GLU A 36 2.59 7.97 -16.40
C GLU A 36 3.15 6.53 -16.46
N TYR A 37 2.94 5.72 -15.42
CA TYR A 37 3.44 4.34 -15.39
C TYR A 37 2.73 3.45 -16.40
N GLU A 38 1.42 3.63 -16.59
CA GLU A 38 0.66 2.92 -17.62
C GLU A 38 1.26 3.23 -18.99
N TYR A 39 1.44 4.52 -19.30
CA TYR A 39 1.97 4.96 -20.58
C TYR A 39 3.39 4.43 -20.86
N ILE A 40 4.26 4.40 -19.85
CA ILE A 40 5.61 3.82 -19.95
C ILE A 40 5.52 2.32 -20.24
N ILE A 41 4.77 1.57 -19.41
CA ILE A 41 4.67 0.12 -19.52
C ILE A 41 4.05 -0.29 -20.86
N SER A 42 2.96 0.36 -21.28
CA SER A 42 2.30 0.05 -22.54
C SER A 42 3.19 0.37 -23.75
N THR A 43 3.96 1.46 -23.70
CA THR A 43 4.95 1.78 -24.75
C THR A 43 6.06 0.73 -24.82
N LEU A 44 6.64 0.34 -23.67
CA LEU A 44 7.72 -0.64 -23.63
C LEU A 44 7.26 -2.03 -24.10
N LEU A 45 6.04 -2.44 -23.75
CA LEU A 45 5.41 -3.67 -24.26
C LEU A 45 5.17 -3.58 -25.77
N GLY A 46 4.56 -2.49 -26.24
CA GLY A 46 4.24 -2.30 -27.66
C GLY A 46 5.46 -2.22 -28.57
N ARG A 47 6.60 -1.78 -28.02
CA ARG A 47 7.89 -1.71 -28.73
C ARG A 47 8.78 -2.94 -28.50
N GLY A 48 8.29 -3.96 -27.79
CA GLY A 48 9.01 -5.20 -27.53
C GLY A 48 10.26 -5.04 -26.65
N LYS A 49 10.43 -3.90 -25.96
CA LYS A 49 11.53 -3.68 -24.99
C LYS A 49 11.23 -4.29 -23.62
N LEU A 50 9.95 -4.52 -23.34
CA LEU A 50 9.48 -5.31 -22.20
C LEU A 50 8.69 -6.49 -22.73
N THR A 51 9.07 -7.71 -22.35
CA THR A 51 8.28 -8.91 -22.66
C THR A 51 7.13 -9.04 -21.66
N LEU A 52 6.10 -9.82 -22.01
CA LEU A 52 5.00 -10.08 -21.08
C LEU A 52 5.48 -10.79 -19.79
N ASP A 53 6.42 -11.74 -19.92
CA ASP A 53 7.05 -12.40 -18.77
C ASP A 53 7.84 -11.40 -17.90
N GLY A 54 8.61 -10.51 -18.53
CA GLY A 54 9.33 -9.44 -17.83
C GLY A 54 8.39 -8.48 -17.10
N TYR A 55 7.27 -8.13 -17.73
CA TYR A 55 6.22 -7.33 -17.09
C TYR A 55 5.62 -8.03 -15.87
N THR A 56 5.29 -9.32 -15.97
CA THR A 56 4.74 -10.09 -14.84
C THR A 56 5.73 -10.13 -13.68
N LYS A 57 7.01 -10.40 -13.94
CA LYS A 57 8.06 -10.37 -12.91
C LYS A 57 8.20 -9.01 -12.23
N LEU A 58 8.17 -7.94 -13.01
CA LEU A 58 8.24 -6.57 -12.51
C LEU A 58 7.00 -6.21 -11.67
N ARG A 59 5.81 -6.65 -12.10
CA ARG A 59 4.56 -6.50 -11.36
C ARG A 59 4.60 -7.24 -10.03
N ASP A 60 5.01 -8.50 -10.03
CA ASP A 60 5.04 -9.33 -8.82
C ASP A 60 6.07 -8.78 -7.83
N ALA A 61 7.28 -8.44 -8.30
CA ALA A 61 8.28 -7.78 -7.47
C ALA A 61 7.80 -6.42 -6.91
N TYR A 62 6.96 -5.69 -7.65
CA TYR A 62 6.32 -4.48 -7.17
C TYR A 62 5.28 -4.76 -6.09
N ILE A 63 4.46 -5.78 -6.24
CA ILE A 63 3.43 -6.13 -5.26
C ILE A 63 4.09 -6.60 -3.96
N ASP A 64 5.05 -7.53 -4.07
CA ASP A 64 5.71 -8.16 -2.92
C ASP A 64 6.44 -7.15 -2.02
N ARG A 65 7.14 -6.18 -2.62
CA ARG A 65 7.87 -5.16 -1.86
C ARG A 65 6.97 -4.11 -1.20
N ASN A 66 5.70 -4.04 -1.59
CA ASN A 66 4.77 -3.05 -1.08
C ASN A 66 3.59 -3.76 -0.39
N LEU A 67 3.88 -4.30 0.79
CA LEU A 67 3.00 -5.14 1.62
C LEU A 67 1.55 -4.61 1.77
N TYR A 68 1.39 -3.29 1.77
CA TYR A 68 0.12 -2.63 2.06
C TYR A 68 -0.62 -2.09 0.83
N LEU A 69 -0.21 -2.42 -0.40
CA LEU A 69 -0.93 -1.97 -1.60
C LEU A 69 -2.39 -2.40 -1.62
N HIS A 70 -2.66 -3.63 -1.20
CA HIS A 70 -4.00 -4.19 -1.13
C HIS A 70 -4.94 -3.38 -0.20
N ILE A 71 -4.39 -2.61 0.75
CA ILE A 71 -5.18 -1.72 1.60
C ILE A 71 -5.81 -0.58 0.79
N PHE A 72 -5.10 -0.05 -0.21
CA PHE A 72 -5.61 1.05 -1.05
C PHE A 72 -6.78 0.61 -1.94
N GLU A 73 -6.92 -0.69 -2.21
CA GLU A 73 -8.09 -1.25 -2.89
C GLU A 73 -9.31 -1.37 -1.96
N ILE A 74 -9.11 -1.27 -0.63
CA ILE A 74 -10.19 -1.23 0.35
C ILE A 74 -10.78 0.18 0.37
N SER A 75 -11.62 0.46 -0.63
CA SER A 75 -12.21 1.78 -0.85
C SER A 75 -13.24 2.21 0.21
N ALA A 76 -13.82 1.27 0.94
CA ALA A 76 -14.82 1.56 1.97
C ALA A 76 -14.17 1.65 3.36
N PRO A 77 -14.35 2.76 4.11
CA PRO A 77 -13.83 2.93 5.47
C PRO A 77 -14.20 1.77 6.42
N ARG A 78 -15.40 1.20 6.25
CA ARG A 78 -15.85 -0.01 6.97
C ARG A 78 -14.96 -1.20 6.66
N GLY A 79 -14.81 -1.53 5.38
CA GLY A 79 -14.01 -2.67 4.94
C GLY A 79 -12.55 -2.58 5.39
N PHE A 80 -12.02 -1.35 5.55
CA PHE A 80 -10.69 -1.12 6.10
C PHE A 80 -10.65 -1.48 7.59
N GLY A 81 -11.60 -0.97 8.38
CA GLY A 81 -11.70 -1.24 9.80
C GLY A 81 -11.83 -2.74 10.11
N ASP A 82 -12.73 -3.43 9.41
CA ASP A 82 -13.09 -4.81 9.74
C ASP A 82 -12.10 -5.84 9.20
N ARG A 83 -11.67 -5.70 7.94
CA ARG A 83 -10.80 -6.71 7.31
C ARG A 83 -9.35 -6.53 7.66
N TRP A 84 -8.89 -5.28 7.76
CA TRP A 84 -7.47 -5.00 7.97
C TRP A 84 -7.17 -4.55 9.40
N ALA A 85 -7.77 -3.45 9.87
CA ALA A 85 -7.37 -2.85 11.15
C ALA A 85 -7.60 -3.79 12.34
N LEU A 86 -8.76 -4.46 12.39
CA LEU A 86 -9.05 -5.42 13.43
C LEU A 86 -8.16 -6.67 13.37
N GLY A 87 -7.92 -7.21 12.16
CA GLY A 87 -7.04 -8.37 11.96
C GLY A 87 -5.62 -8.05 12.42
N HIS A 88 -5.08 -6.93 11.95
CA HIS A 88 -3.74 -6.47 12.29
C HIS A 88 -3.59 -6.17 13.79
N LEU A 89 -4.60 -5.57 14.41
CA LEU A 89 -4.60 -5.31 15.85
C LEU A 89 -4.56 -6.62 16.68
N LYS A 90 -5.26 -7.67 16.23
CA LYS A 90 -5.21 -9.00 16.86
C LYS A 90 -3.84 -9.66 16.69
N GLU A 91 -3.17 -9.48 15.57
CA GLU A 91 -1.79 -9.96 15.37
C GLU A 91 -0.82 -9.28 16.34
N LEU A 92 -0.92 -7.95 16.47
CA LEU A 92 -0.05 -7.15 17.35
C LEU A 92 -0.33 -7.39 18.84
N VAL A 93 -1.58 -7.66 19.19
CA VAL A 93 -2.03 -7.86 20.56
C VAL A 93 -2.88 -9.13 20.63
N PRO A 94 -2.29 -10.33 20.59
CA PRO A 94 -3.05 -11.59 20.57
C PRO A 94 -3.96 -11.77 21.79
N ALA A 95 -3.60 -11.16 22.92
CA ALA A 95 -4.38 -11.14 24.14
C ALA A 95 -5.51 -10.08 24.12
N PHE A 96 -5.96 -9.62 22.95
CA PHE A 96 -6.96 -8.55 22.86
C PHE A 96 -8.30 -8.93 23.51
N LYS A 97 -8.53 -8.49 24.75
CA LYS A 97 -9.67 -8.92 25.58
C LYS A 97 -10.98 -8.23 25.25
N TYR A 98 -10.93 -7.07 24.59
CA TYR A 98 -12.07 -6.18 24.43
C TYR A 98 -12.75 -6.26 23.06
N TYR A 99 -12.48 -7.31 22.30
CA TYR A 99 -13.16 -7.55 21.03
C TYR A 99 -14.44 -8.36 21.26
N SER A 100 -15.59 -7.80 20.96
CA SER A 100 -16.88 -8.52 20.97
C SER A 100 -17.30 -8.87 19.54
N PRO A 101 -17.37 -10.15 19.16
CA PRO A 101 -17.96 -10.55 17.88
C PRO A 101 -19.47 -10.30 17.86
N GLY A 102 -20.06 -10.04 16.67
CA GLY A 102 -21.50 -10.11 16.44
C GLY A 102 -22.36 -8.96 17.02
N GLN A 103 -21.76 -7.79 17.31
CA GLN A 103 -22.48 -6.61 17.83
C GLN A 103 -23.24 -5.81 16.74
N HIS A 104 -23.14 -6.22 15.47
CA HIS A 104 -23.94 -5.65 14.38
C HIS A 104 -25.32 -6.32 14.28
N ARG A 105 -26.34 -5.51 13.92
CA ARG A 105 -27.75 -5.92 13.83
C ARG A 105 -27.89 -7.23 13.05
N GLY A 106 -28.44 -8.25 13.71
CA GLY A 106 -28.71 -9.56 13.12
C GLY A 106 -27.75 -10.68 13.54
N GLY A 107 -26.75 -10.41 14.38
CA GLY A 107 -25.86 -11.45 14.95
C GLY A 107 -24.99 -12.18 13.92
N LYS A 108 -25.01 -11.72 12.67
CA LYS A 108 -24.16 -12.17 11.56
C LYS A 108 -23.33 -10.98 11.11
N GLY A 109 -22.02 -11.05 11.33
CA GLY A 109 -21.08 -10.05 10.85
C GLY A 109 -20.13 -9.52 11.91
N GLU A 110 -19.57 -8.36 11.57
CA GLU A 110 -18.46 -7.61 12.19
C GLU A 110 -18.56 -7.52 13.73
N GLY A 111 -17.40 -7.46 14.41
CA GLY A 111 -17.31 -7.26 15.85
C GLY A 111 -16.80 -5.86 16.21
N GLN A 112 -16.96 -5.46 17.45
CA GLN A 112 -16.60 -4.14 17.93
C GLN A 112 -15.53 -4.20 19.02
N LEU A 113 -14.66 -3.18 19.03
CA LEU A 113 -13.73 -2.90 20.11
C LEU A 113 -14.49 -2.17 21.22
N HIS A 114 -14.58 -2.77 22.40
CA HIS A 114 -15.18 -2.11 23.55
C HIS A 114 -14.11 -1.32 24.31
N LEU A 115 -13.93 -0.06 23.95
CA LEU A 115 -13.06 0.88 24.68
C LEU A 115 -13.91 1.77 25.60
N ASN A 116 -13.50 1.87 26.86
CA ASN A 116 -14.12 2.69 27.90
C ASN A 116 -13.02 3.34 28.76
N GLN A 117 -13.40 4.18 29.73
CA GLN A 117 -12.42 4.87 30.57
C GLN A 117 -11.59 3.91 31.44
N ASP A 118 -12.12 2.74 31.77
CA ASP A 118 -11.45 1.77 32.64
C ASP A 118 -10.35 1.01 31.89
N ASN A 119 -10.46 0.84 30.56
CA ASN A 119 -9.53 0.04 29.76
C ASN A 119 -8.71 0.83 28.73
N ILE A 120 -9.02 2.09 28.47
CA ILE A 120 -8.32 2.89 27.44
C ILE A 120 -6.83 3.07 27.77
N SER A 121 -6.45 3.08 29.05
CA SER A 121 -5.06 3.22 29.50
C SER A 121 -4.17 2.03 29.12
N GLU A 122 -4.73 0.86 28.79
CA GLU A 122 -3.96 -0.27 28.26
C GLU A 122 -3.29 0.04 26.91
N PHE A 123 -3.74 1.10 26.24
CA PHE A 123 -3.25 1.55 24.94
C PHE A 123 -2.20 2.65 25.03
N ASP A 124 -1.84 3.14 26.23
CA ASP A 124 -0.87 4.22 26.41
C ASP A 124 0.49 3.91 25.75
N ARG A 125 0.88 2.63 25.72
CA ARG A 125 2.10 2.17 25.01
C ARG A 125 2.09 2.39 23.49
N TYR A 126 0.90 2.59 22.91
CA TYR A 126 0.68 2.89 21.49
C TYR A 126 0.36 4.36 21.25
N GLU A 127 0.25 5.16 22.32
CA GLU A 127 -0.01 6.59 22.21
C GLU A 127 1.16 7.29 21.53
N VAL A 128 0.84 8.09 20.50
CA VAL A 128 1.81 8.91 19.80
C VAL A 128 1.27 10.34 19.75
N SER A 129 1.98 11.26 20.39
CA SER A 129 1.67 12.69 20.27
C SER A 129 1.71 13.11 18.81
N SER A 130 0.81 14.01 18.39
CA SER A 130 0.69 14.49 17.00
C SER A 130 2.03 14.88 16.37
N VAL A 131 2.89 15.58 17.12
CA VAL A 131 4.23 16.03 16.69
C VAL A 131 5.27 14.91 16.50
N LYS A 132 4.98 13.69 16.97
CA LYS A 132 5.87 12.52 16.90
C LYS A 132 5.38 11.45 15.93
N ILE A 133 4.22 11.65 15.27
CA ILE A 133 3.63 10.65 14.37
C ILE A 133 4.63 10.25 13.28
N GLU A 134 5.28 11.22 12.63
CA GLU A 134 6.27 10.92 11.58
C GLU A 134 7.40 10.00 12.08
N VAL A 135 7.99 10.35 13.23
CA VAL A 135 9.10 9.60 13.82
C VAL A 135 8.65 8.19 14.22
N ALA A 136 7.44 8.04 14.78
CA ALA A 136 6.88 6.75 15.15
C ALA A 136 6.66 5.86 13.92
N VAL A 137 6.12 6.42 12.83
CA VAL A 137 5.91 5.71 11.55
C VAL A 137 7.24 5.26 10.96
N ARG A 138 8.25 6.14 10.90
CA ARG A 138 9.58 5.78 10.39
C ARG A 138 10.22 4.66 11.20
N ARG A 139 10.15 4.71 12.53
CA ARG A 139 10.68 3.65 13.41
C ARG A 139 9.93 2.32 13.22
N ALA A 140 8.62 2.37 13.01
CA ALA A 140 7.84 1.16 12.73
C ALA A 140 8.24 0.54 11.39
N TYR A 141 8.47 1.37 10.38
CA TYR A 141 8.96 0.91 9.08
C TYR A 141 10.31 0.20 9.17
N GLU A 142 11.28 0.74 9.92
CA GLU A 142 12.59 0.08 10.09
C GLU A 142 12.45 -1.30 10.76
N ARG A 143 11.61 -1.45 11.79
CA ARG A 143 11.35 -2.74 12.45
C ARG A 143 10.74 -3.80 11.54
N LEU A 144 10.01 -3.39 10.50
CA LEU A 144 9.39 -4.31 9.54
C LEU A 144 10.36 -4.73 8.43
N ARG A 145 11.55 -4.12 8.35
CA ARG A 145 12.59 -4.45 7.36
C ARG A 145 13.67 -5.40 7.90
N GLU A 146 13.73 -5.57 9.22
CA GLU A 146 14.59 -6.57 9.90
C GLU A 146 13.97 -7.97 9.83
#